data_AF-A0A6L3X9V7-F1
#
_entry.id   AF-A0A6L3X9V7-F1
#
_cell.length_a   1.000
_cell.length_b   1.000
_cell.length_c   1.000
_cell.angle_alpha   90.00
_cell.angle_beta   90.00
_cell.angle_gamma   90.00
#
_symmetry.space_group_name_H-M   'P 1'
#
loop_
_entity.id
_entity.type
_entity.pdbx_description
1 polymer ?
#
loop_
_entity_poly.entity_id
_entity_poly.type
_entity_poly.pdbx_seq_one_letter_code
_entity_poly.pdbx_strand_id
1 'polypeptide(L)' 'FNADEASVTAITNFAADELGVHDIHFLPYHTLGMNKYTLLGQPYSAPDKPLDNPALLDFAQQYACQKGLTATLRG' A
#
# COMPACT_ATOMS: atom_id res chain seq x y z
N PHE A 1 3.57 -9.74 -0.19
CA PHE A 1 3.14 -8.34 -0.40
C PHE A 1 2.77 -7.74 0.95
N ASN A 2 2.96 -6.43 1.13
CA ASN A 2 2.82 -5.68 2.38
C ASN A 2 1.35 -5.38 2.80
N ALA A 3 0.42 -6.26 2.42
CA ALA A 3 -1.01 -6.08 2.65
C ALA A 3 -1.45 -6.85 3.92
N ASP A 4 -0.86 -6.48 5.05
CA ASP A 4 -1.17 -7.00 6.37
C ASP A 4 -0.96 -5.91 7.44
N GLU A 5 -1.63 -6.04 8.59
CA GLU A 5 -1.61 -5.01 9.63
C GLU A 5 -0.22 -4.74 10.20
N ALA A 6 0.64 -5.78 10.31
CA ALA A 6 1.99 -5.62 10.86
C ALA A 6 2.86 -4.79 9.91
N SER A 7 2.81 -5.07 8.60
CA SER A 7 3.49 -4.29 7.58
C SER A 7 2.98 -2.84 7.54
N VAL A 8 1.65 -2.63 7.55
CA VAL A 8 1.04 -1.30 7.55
C VAL A 8 1.44 -0.50 8.78
N THR A 9 1.43 -1.13 9.95
CA THR A 9 1.85 -0.51 11.22
C THR A 9 3.31 -0.06 11.15
N ALA A 10 4.21 -0.96 10.75
CA ALA A 10 5.64 -0.68 10.69
C ALA A 10 5.97 0.47 9.72
N ILE A 11 5.37 0.46 8.53
CA ILE A 11 5.57 1.51 7.52
C ILE A 11 5.02 2.85 8.01
N THR A 12 3.84 2.86 8.63
CA THR A 12 3.21 4.08 9.13
C THR A 12 4.00 4.69 10.28
N ASN A 13 4.51 3.88 11.21
CA ASN A 13 5.39 4.34 12.28
C ASN A 13 6.68 4.95 11.73
N PHE A 14 7.33 4.27 10.79
CA PHE A 14 8.54 4.80 10.16
C PHE A 14 8.28 6.15 9.48
N ALA A 15 7.19 6.27 8.72
CA ALA A 15 6.81 7.50 8.05
C ALA A 15 6.53 8.66 9.03
N ALA A 16 5.74 8.41 10.08
CA ALA A 16 5.33 9.43 11.03
C ALA A 16 6.45 9.80 12.02
N ASP A 17 7.09 8.80 12.63
CA ASP A 17 7.96 8.99 13.78
C ASP A 17 9.42 9.24 13.37
N GLU A 18 9.89 8.60 12.30
CA GLU A 18 11.30 8.66 11.89
C GLU A 18 11.52 9.67 10.76
N LEU A 19 10.64 9.68 9.76
CA LEU A 19 10.74 10.63 8.64
C LEU A 19 10.04 11.96 8.90
N GLY A 20 9.04 11.99 9.79
CA GLY A 20 8.27 13.20 10.10
C GLY A 20 7.44 13.72 8.92
N VAL A 21 6.96 12.84 8.03
CA VAL A 21 6.11 13.26 6.90
C VAL A 21 4.71 13.62 7.37
N HIS A 22 3.95 14.33 6.53
CA HIS A 22 2.56 14.73 6.84
C HIS A 22 1.51 13.93 6.07
N ASP A 23 1.89 13.31 4.96
CA ASP A 23 0.96 12.63 4.06
C ASP A 23 1.45 11.21 3.77
N ILE A 24 0.50 10.26 3.75
CA ILE A 24 0.74 8.88 3.32
C ILE A 24 -0.34 8.42 2.35
N HIS A 25 0.08 7.87 1.22
CA HIS A 25 -0.82 7.42 0.16
C HIS A 25 -0.75 5.90 0.07
N PHE A 26 -1.85 5.22 0.42
CA PHE A 26 -1.97 3.78 0.25
C PHE A 26 -2.55 3.50 -1.15
N LEU A 27 -1.74 2.83 -1.98
CA LEU A 27 -2.10 2.47 -3.35
C LEU A 27 -2.35 0.96 -3.43
N PRO A 28 -3.56 0.50 -3.81
CA PRO A 28 -3.81 -0.89 -4.11
C PRO A 28 -2.93 -1.38 -5.25
N TYR A 29 -2.57 -2.66 -5.23
CA TYR A 29 -1.92 -3.29 -6.37
C TYR A 29 -2.82 -3.22 -7.61
N HIS A 30 -2.20 -2.96 -8.76
CA HIS A 30 -2.86 -2.94 -10.06
C HIS A 30 -2.09 -3.79 -11.07
N THR A 31 -2.74 -4.19 -12.16
CA THR A 31 -2.13 -5.00 -13.24
C THR A 31 -1.54 -4.17 -14.38
N LEU A 32 -1.63 -2.83 -14.31
CA LEU A 32 -0.99 -1.94 -15.27
C LEU A 32 0.51 -2.25 -15.35
N GLY A 33 0.98 -2.57 -16.56
CA GLY A 33 2.38 -2.91 -16.83
C GLY A 33 2.69 -4.40 -16.86
N MET A 34 1.76 -5.30 -16.55
CA MET A 34 1.95 -6.76 -16.68
C MET A 34 2.42 -7.15 -18.08
N ASN A 35 1.86 -6.54 -19.13
CA ASN A 35 2.28 -6.78 -20.53
C ASN A 35 3.77 -6.49 -20.78
N LYS A 36 4.41 -5.61 -20.01
CA LYS A 36 5.85 -5.33 -20.15
C LYS A 36 6.67 -6.58 -19.80
N TYR A 37 6.25 -7.33 -18.79
CA TYR A 37 6.91 -8.60 -18.41
C TYR A 37 6.76 -9.63 -19.52
N THR A 38 5.55 -9.74 -20.09
CA THR A 38 5.30 -10.60 -21.25
C THR A 38 6.22 -10.25 -22.43
N LEU A 39 6.36 -8.96 -22.76
CA LEU A 39 7.24 -8.50 -23.85
C LEU A 39 8.72 -8.77 -23.60
N LEU A 40 9.14 -8.85 -22.33
CA LEU A 40 10.50 -9.19 -21.93
C LEU A 40 10.73 -10.70 -21.76
N GLY A 41 9.70 -11.53 -22.00
CA GLY A 41 9.77 -12.97 -21.75
C GLY A 41 9.97 -13.33 -20.28
N GLN A 42 9.58 -12.43 -19.36
CA GLN A 42 9.75 -12.60 -17.93
C GLN A 42 8.43 -13.02 -17.25
N PRO A 43 8.47 -13.91 -16.25
CA PRO A 43 7.29 -14.25 -15.48
C PRO A 43 6.83 -13.05 -14.64
N TYR A 44 5.52 -12.82 -14.62
CA TYR A 44 4.91 -11.84 -13.71
C TYR A 44 4.53 -12.53 -12.39
N SER A 45 5.09 -12.09 -11.27
CA SER A 45 4.92 -12.73 -9.96
C SER A 45 4.01 -11.96 -9.00
N ALA A 46 3.50 -10.79 -9.41
CA ALA A 46 2.57 -10.01 -8.60
C ALA A 46 1.12 -10.47 -8.79
N PRO A 47 0.21 -10.13 -7.85
CA PRO A 47 -1.20 -10.47 -7.96
C PRO A 47 -1.78 -9.98 -9.28
N ASP A 48 -2.62 -10.81 -9.88
CA ASP A 48 -3.38 -10.52 -11.09
C ASP A 48 -4.70 -9.79 -10.77
N LYS A 49 -5.01 -9.61 -9.49
CA LYS A 49 -6.21 -8.92 -9.00
C LYS A 49 -5.85 -7.81 -8.01
N PRO A 50 -6.64 -6.72 -7.99
CA PRO A 50 -6.54 -5.72 -6.94
C PRO A 50 -6.74 -6.30 -5.54
N LEU A 51 -6.26 -5.59 -4.53
CA LEU A 51 -6.49 -5.94 -3.13
C LEU A 51 -7.99 -5.82 -2.80
N ASP A 52 -8.61 -6.93 -2.43
CA ASP A 52 -9.98 -6.99 -1.92
C ASP A 52 -9.97 -7.23 -0.40
N ASN A 53 -9.57 -6.20 0.34
CA ASN A 53 -9.52 -6.25 1.81
C ASN A 53 -9.90 -4.88 2.39
N PRO A 54 -11.20 -4.54 2.43
CA PRO A 54 -11.67 -3.25 2.91
C PRO A 54 -11.29 -3.00 4.38
N ALA A 55 -11.33 -4.04 5.23
CA ALA A 55 -10.97 -3.91 6.64
C ALA A 55 -9.51 -3.46 6.84
N LEU A 56 -8.59 -3.97 6.02
CA LEU A 56 -7.19 -3.55 6.07
C LEU A 56 -7.01 -2.10 5.57
N LEU A 57 -7.77 -1.67 4.56
CA LEU A 57 -7.72 -0.29 4.06
C LEU A 57 -8.26 0.69 5.11
N ASP A 58 -9.35 0.33 5.79
CA ASP A 58 -9.91 1.09 6.90
C ASP A 58 -8.90 1.18 8.05
N PHE A 59 -8.28 0.05 8.43
CA PHE A 59 -7.21 0.02 9.42
C PHE A 59 -6.06 0.95 9.05
N ALA A 60 -5.58 0.88 7.81
CA ALA A 60 -4.45 1.69 7.33
C ALA A 60 -4.76 3.20 7.43
N GLN A 61 -5.97 3.59 7.01
CA GLN A 61 -6.40 4.99 7.09
C GLN A 61 -6.54 5.44 8.55
N GLN A 62 -7.19 4.65 9.40
CA GLN A 62 -7.38 4.99 10.81
C GLN A 62 -6.05 5.10 11.56
N TYR A 63 -5.15 4.14 11.35
CA TYR A 63 -3.86 4.12 12.03
C TYR A 63 -2.98 5.30 11.61
N ALA A 64 -2.93 5.62 10.32
CA ALA A 64 -2.22 6.80 9.82
C ALA A 64 -2.78 8.10 10.42
N CYS A 65 -4.09 8.27 10.47
CA CYS A 65 -4.72 9.43 11.11
C CYS A 65 -4.38 9.54 12.60
N GLN A 66 -4.35 8.41 13.34
CA GLN A 66 -3.94 8.39 14.75
C GLN A 66 -2.48 8.83 14.96
N LYS A 67 -1.62 8.58 13.96
CA LYS A 67 -0.21 8.99 13.95
C LYS A 67 -0.01 10.43 13.46
N GLY A 68 -1.09 11.17 13.21
CA GLY A 68 -1.05 12.57 12.76
C GLY A 68 -0.79 12.74 11.25
N LEU A 69 -0.89 11.66 10.47
CA LEU A 69 -0.75 11.69 9.02
C LEU A 69 -2.10 11.96 8.34
N THR A 70 -2.08 12.67 7.22
CA THR A 70 -3.17 12.69 6.26
C THR A 70 -3.07 11.45 5.38
N ALA A 71 -4.04 10.54 5.51
CA ALA A 71 -4.08 9.31 4.72
C ALA A 71 -4.98 9.45 3.49
N THR A 72 -4.43 9.14 2.32
CA THR A 72 -5.19 9.04 1.07
C THR A 72 -5.22 7.60 0.57
N LEU A 73 -6.42 7.09 0.30
CA LEU A 73 -6.64 5.85 -0.43
C LEU A 73 -6.92 6.21 -1.90
N ARG A 74 -5.98 5.91 -2.82
CA ARG A 74 -6.23 6.06 -4.27
C ARG A 74 -5.84 4.79 -5.00
N GLY A 75 -6.67 4.40 -5.97
CA GLY A 75 -6.37 3.39 -6.99
C GLY A 75 -6.44 4.03 -8.36
#